data_AF-A0A946DL44-F1
#
_entry.id   AF-A0A946DL44-F1
#
_cell.length_a   1.000
_cell.length_b   1.000
_cell.length_c   1.000
_cell.angle_alpha   90.00
_cell.angle_beta   90.00
_cell.angle_gamma   90.00
#
_symmetry.space_group_name_H-M   'P 1'
#
loop_
_entity.id
_entity.type
_entity.pdbx_description
1 polymer ?
#
loop_
_entity_poly.entity_id
_entity_poly.type
_entity_poly.pdbx_seq_one_letter_code
_entity_poly.pdbx_strand_id
1 'polypeptide(L)'
;MDKKGLTLFKTVIGHCGLVWNNRGIVKVQFPERSEAITLAALKTGFEDFPYVSLASPTIRKVQKNIVQMLSGQSFELPISNLDLTTVTAFCQRVYSQASKIAAGSTVSYGQLAKLLGSPNSSRAVGQALGANPFPLIVPCHRIVAANGDLRGFSAPGGLSLKRYLIEVEKMPHKGHLGFPYDPRKAADYLSAVDPDMAKAIVRVGEPSMTLRKESTVYFSLVKAIVSQQLSVKAAAAIFQRLCDKFELLPKGLSAQNFLSLSHEELRGCGLSRNKILSVSDLSERTLSGEIPTLIKLKKMSDNEIIESLTQVKGIGQWTVEMLLMFRLGRPDVLAVDDLGLRLGHAYMLGKKGETDRKTLNKYGQLWRPYRSVASWYLWRLLDLSRAETRQS
;
A
#
# COMPACT_ATOMS: atom_id res chain seq x y z
N MET A 1 -10.25 -20.32 -28.11
CA MET A 1 -9.82 -18.90 -28.08
C MET A 1 -10.94 -18.08 -28.68
N ASP A 2 -11.45 -17.07 -27.97
CA ASP A 2 -12.39 -16.13 -28.56
C ASP A 2 -11.66 -15.32 -29.63
N LYS A 3 -11.92 -15.59 -30.91
CA LYS A 3 -11.23 -14.95 -32.05
C LYS A 3 -11.44 -13.44 -32.07
N LYS A 4 -12.56 -12.95 -31.53
CA LYS A 4 -12.88 -11.56 -31.27
C LYS A 4 -14.02 -11.47 -30.26
N GLY A 5 -14.13 -10.37 -29.55
CA GLY A 5 -15.23 -10.16 -28.62
C GLY A 5 -15.15 -8.82 -27.91
N LEU A 6 -16.22 -8.51 -27.20
CA LEU A 6 -16.28 -7.41 -26.25
C LEU A 6 -16.94 -7.87 -24.96
N THR A 7 -16.63 -7.19 -23.85
CA THR A 7 -17.18 -7.55 -22.53
C THR A 7 -17.17 -6.36 -21.59
N LEU A 8 -18.09 -6.33 -20.64
CA LEU A 8 -18.05 -5.43 -19.49
C LEU A 8 -17.58 -6.19 -18.24
N PHE A 9 -16.89 -5.48 -17.35
CA PHE A 9 -16.43 -6.04 -16.08
C PHE A 9 -16.45 -4.98 -14.99
N LYS A 10 -16.82 -5.40 -13.79
CA LYS A 10 -17.00 -4.52 -12.64
C LYS A 10 -15.67 -4.03 -12.10
N THR A 11 -15.57 -2.73 -11.83
CA THR A 11 -14.44 -2.09 -11.16
C THR A 11 -14.95 -1.17 -10.04
N VAL A 12 -14.03 -0.58 -9.26
CA VAL A 12 -14.36 0.37 -8.18
C VAL A 12 -14.90 1.71 -8.68
N ILE A 13 -14.70 2.05 -9.95
CA ILE A 13 -15.22 3.29 -10.57
C ILE A 13 -16.45 3.04 -11.45
N GLY A 14 -16.96 1.81 -11.51
CA GLY A 14 -18.06 1.39 -12.38
C GLY A 14 -17.68 0.24 -13.31
N HIS A 15 -18.54 -0.09 -14.28
CA HIS A 15 -18.24 -1.11 -15.28
C HIS A 15 -17.30 -0.56 -16.35
N CYS A 16 -16.09 -1.12 -16.46
CA CYS A 16 -15.20 -0.87 -17.59
C CYS A 16 -15.50 -1.87 -18.70
N GLY A 17 -15.07 -1.55 -19.92
CA GLY A 17 -15.22 -2.43 -21.09
C GLY A 17 -13.89 -2.74 -21.77
N LEU A 18 -13.82 -3.92 -22.39
CA LEU A 18 -12.72 -4.33 -23.25
C LEU A 18 -13.26 -4.83 -24.58
N VAL A 19 -12.54 -4.53 -25.67
CA VAL A 19 -12.75 -5.11 -27.00
C VAL A 19 -11.44 -5.72 -27.48
N TRP A 20 -11.50 -6.90 -28.08
CA TRP A 20 -10.32 -7.61 -28.62
C TRP A 20 -10.65 -8.35 -29.92
N ASN A 21 -9.60 -8.62 -30.68
CA ASN A 21 -9.61 -9.52 -31.84
C ASN A 21 -8.49 -10.56 -31.71
N ASN A 22 -8.18 -11.25 -32.81
CA ASN A 22 -7.16 -12.29 -32.88
C ASN A 22 -5.72 -11.74 -32.75
N ARG A 23 -5.51 -10.44 -32.98
CA ARG A 23 -4.21 -9.78 -32.86
C ARG A 23 -3.98 -9.19 -31.47
N GLY A 24 -5.04 -8.73 -30.79
CA GLY A 24 -4.91 -8.18 -29.44
C GLY A 24 -6.11 -7.37 -28.97
N ILE A 25 -5.89 -6.58 -27.91
CA ILE A 25 -6.86 -5.59 -27.42
C ILE A 25 -6.92 -4.44 -28.42
N VAL A 26 -8.14 -4.04 -28.80
CA VAL A 26 -8.39 -2.92 -29.73
C VAL A 26 -8.98 -1.70 -29.03
N LYS A 27 -9.65 -1.88 -27.88
CA LYS A 27 -10.26 -0.76 -27.14
C LYS A 27 -10.43 -1.07 -25.65
N VAL A 28 -10.24 -0.05 -24.80
CA VAL A 28 -10.61 -0.03 -23.39
C VAL A 28 -11.61 1.11 -23.18
N GLN A 29 -12.74 0.82 -22.52
CA GLN A 29 -13.80 1.79 -22.25
C GLN A 29 -13.89 2.06 -20.74
N PHE A 30 -13.86 3.34 -20.37
CA PHE A 30 -14.18 3.79 -19.02
C PHE A 30 -15.68 3.72 -18.75
N PRO A 31 -16.09 3.60 -17.47
CA PRO A 31 -17.49 3.61 -17.11
C PRO A 31 -18.15 4.93 -17.46
N GLU A 32 -19.36 4.83 -17.99
CA GLU A 32 -20.29 5.94 -18.17
C GLU A 32 -21.30 5.98 -17.02
N ARG A 33 -22.24 6.94 -17.07
CA ARG A 33 -23.29 7.10 -16.04
C ARG A 33 -24.16 5.86 -15.81
N SER A 34 -24.17 4.90 -16.74
CA SER A 34 -24.82 3.60 -16.58
C SER A 34 -24.11 2.51 -17.38
N GLU A 35 -24.37 1.25 -17.01
CA GLU A 35 -23.83 0.09 -17.71
C GLU A 35 -24.30 0.02 -19.17
N ALA A 36 -25.58 0.33 -19.43
CA ALA A 36 -26.14 0.35 -20.78
C ALA A 36 -25.44 1.37 -21.68
N ILE A 37 -25.10 2.54 -21.15
CA ILE A 37 -24.40 3.59 -21.91
C ILE A 37 -22.93 3.22 -22.09
N THR A 38 -22.31 2.62 -21.08
CA THR A 38 -20.96 2.07 -21.19
C THR A 38 -20.89 1.02 -22.30
N LEU A 39 -21.89 0.11 -22.37
CA LEU A 39 -21.97 -0.92 -23.41
C LEU A 39 -22.17 -0.30 -24.80
N ALA A 40 -23.04 0.70 -24.93
CA ALA A 40 -23.26 1.40 -26.19
C ALA A 40 -21.98 2.10 -26.68
N ALA A 41 -21.29 2.81 -25.79
CA ALA A 41 -20.00 3.45 -26.09
C ALA A 41 -18.91 2.42 -26.45
N LEU A 42 -18.88 1.27 -25.76
CA LEU A 42 -17.96 0.17 -26.06
C LEU A 42 -18.19 -0.38 -27.46
N LYS A 43 -19.47 -0.61 -27.83
CA LYS A 43 -19.90 -1.17 -29.12
C LYS A 43 -19.70 -0.25 -30.32
N THR A 44 -19.58 1.07 -30.11
CA THR A 44 -19.39 2.03 -31.21
C THR A 44 -18.13 1.69 -32.01
N GLY A 45 -18.31 1.34 -33.29
CA GLY A 45 -17.25 0.90 -34.22
C GLY A 45 -16.89 -0.59 -34.13
N PHE A 46 -17.64 -1.36 -33.32
CA PHE A 46 -17.44 -2.79 -33.07
C PHE A 46 -18.79 -3.52 -32.97
N GLU A 47 -19.79 -3.09 -33.73
CA GLU A 47 -21.16 -3.60 -33.71
C GLU A 47 -21.20 -5.11 -34.02
N ASP A 48 -20.30 -5.59 -34.89
CA ASP A 48 -20.15 -7.00 -35.28
C ASP A 48 -19.32 -7.84 -34.30
N PHE A 49 -18.90 -7.29 -33.15
CA PHE A 49 -18.13 -8.03 -32.15
C PHE A 49 -19.11 -8.66 -31.13
N PRO A 50 -19.03 -9.98 -30.91
CA PRO A 50 -19.94 -10.65 -29.99
C PRO A 50 -19.66 -10.22 -28.55
N TYR A 51 -20.74 -10.06 -27.76
CA TYR A 51 -20.61 -9.90 -26.32
C TYR A 51 -20.24 -11.25 -25.69
N VAL A 52 -19.14 -11.29 -24.95
CA VAL A 52 -18.63 -12.50 -24.31
C VAL A 52 -18.77 -12.36 -22.79
N SER A 53 -19.63 -13.18 -22.19
CA SER A 53 -19.86 -13.19 -20.74
C SER A 53 -18.71 -13.82 -19.95
N LEU A 54 -18.09 -14.86 -20.50
CA LEU A 54 -16.93 -15.55 -19.90
C LEU A 54 -15.73 -15.47 -20.83
N ALA A 55 -14.99 -14.37 -20.76
CA ALA A 55 -13.84 -14.14 -21.64
C ALA A 55 -12.71 -15.14 -21.41
N SER A 56 -11.90 -15.43 -22.43
CA SER A 56 -10.72 -16.30 -22.32
C SER A 56 -9.73 -15.96 -21.17
N PRO A 57 -8.87 -16.89 -20.71
CA PRO A 57 -7.91 -16.64 -19.64
C PRO A 57 -7.03 -15.40 -19.84
N THR A 58 -6.60 -15.15 -21.09
CA THR A 58 -5.80 -13.97 -21.45
C THR A 58 -6.55 -12.68 -21.18
N ILE A 59 -7.81 -12.59 -21.61
CA ILE A 59 -8.64 -11.40 -21.40
C ILE A 59 -8.98 -11.22 -19.91
N ARG A 60 -9.25 -12.32 -19.19
CA ARG A 60 -9.46 -12.26 -17.74
C ARG A 60 -8.24 -11.76 -16.98
N LYS A 61 -7.01 -12.09 -17.42
CA LYS A 61 -5.78 -11.53 -16.82
C LYS A 61 -5.74 -10.00 -17.00
N VAL A 62 -6.09 -9.50 -18.19
CA VAL A 62 -6.18 -8.04 -18.46
C VAL A 62 -7.22 -7.37 -17.57
N GLN A 63 -8.44 -7.94 -17.49
CA GLN A 63 -9.50 -7.45 -16.62
C GLN A 63 -9.05 -7.41 -15.15
N LYS A 64 -8.45 -8.50 -14.65
CA LYS A 64 -7.92 -8.59 -13.28
C LYS A 64 -6.89 -7.50 -13.01
N ASN A 65 -5.94 -7.27 -13.91
CA ASN A 65 -4.91 -6.24 -13.75
C ASN A 65 -5.53 -4.83 -13.69
N ILE A 66 -6.51 -4.53 -14.56
CA ILE A 66 -7.22 -3.25 -14.55
C ILE A 66 -7.99 -3.06 -13.23
N VAL A 67 -8.73 -4.09 -12.78
CA VAL A 67 -9.46 -4.08 -11.50
C VAL A 67 -8.50 -3.83 -10.34
N GLN A 68 -7.35 -4.53 -10.33
CA GLN A 68 -6.33 -4.36 -9.31
C GLN A 68 -5.76 -2.95 -9.32
N MET A 69 -5.39 -2.42 -10.48
CA MET A 69 -4.88 -1.06 -10.62
C MET A 69 -5.86 -0.03 -10.07
N LEU A 70 -7.11 -0.06 -10.55
CA LEU A 70 -8.13 0.90 -10.12
C LEU A 70 -8.45 0.77 -8.62
N SER A 71 -8.32 -0.43 -8.05
CA SER A 71 -8.55 -0.67 -6.62
C SER A 71 -7.34 -0.34 -5.74
N GLY A 72 -6.27 0.24 -6.29
CA GLY A 72 -5.02 0.50 -5.56
C GLY A 72 -4.33 -0.79 -5.08
N GLN A 73 -4.51 -1.89 -5.81
CA GLN A 73 -3.81 -3.16 -5.59
C GLN A 73 -2.56 -3.24 -6.47
N SER A 74 -1.69 -4.21 -6.21
CA SER A 74 -0.56 -4.52 -7.10
C SER A 74 -1.07 -5.11 -8.39
N PHE A 75 -0.53 -4.63 -9.49
CA PHE A 75 -0.88 -5.02 -10.85
C PHE A 75 0.40 -5.15 -11.68
N GLU A 76 0.35 -5.98 -12.71
CA GLU A 76 1.43 -6.12 -13.68
C GLU A 76 1.15 -5.24 -14.91
N LEU A 77 2.09 -4.37 -15.26
CA LEU A 77 2.19 -3.74 -16.58
C LEU A 77 3.55 -4.10 -17.22
N PRO A 78 3.64 -4.19 -18.56
CA PRO A 78 2.58 -3.89 -19.52
C PRO A 78 1.81 -5.13 -20.00
N ILE A 79 0.53 -4.93 -20.34
CA ILE A 79 -0.27 -5.89 -21.11
C ILE A 79 0.30 -5.92 -22.53
N SER A 80 0.89 -7.04 -22.92
CA SER A 80 1.78 -7.15 -24.08
C SER A 80 1.11 -7.44 -25.43
N ASN A 81 -0.21 -7.27 -25.56
CA ASN A 81 -0.90 -7.60 -26.82
C ASN A 81 -1.97 -6.58 -27.22
N LEU A 82 -1.54 -5.40 -27.66
CA LEU A 82 -2.39 -4.36 -28.28
C LEU A 82 -2.40 -4.51 -29.80
N ASP A 83 -3.57 -4.48 -30.43
CA ASP A 83 -3.67 -4.36 -31.89
C ASP A 83 -3.56 -2.88 -32.28
N LEU A 84 -2.41 -2.52 -32.83
CA LEU A 84 -2.07 -1.15 -33.25
C LEU A 84 -2.30 -0.91 -34.75
N THR A 85 -2.91 -1.85 -35.48
CA THR A 85 -3.03 -1.76 -36.95
C THR A 85 -3.81 -0.54 -37.44
N THR A 86 -4.74 -0.03 -36.66
CA THR A 86 -5.52 1.18 -36.96
C THR A 86 -4.89 2.47 -36.39
N VAL A 87 -3.77 2.35 -35.66
CA VAL A 87 -3.09 3.46 -34.99
C VAL A 87 -1.96 3.96 -35.87
N THR A 88 -1.89 5.28 -36.10
CA THR A 88 -0.82 5.90 -36.91
C THR A 88 0.56 5.67 -36.30
N ALA A 89 1.61 5.63 -37.14
CA ALA A 89 2.98 5.41 -36.68
C ALA A 89 3.45 6.42 -35.62
N PHE A 90 2.99 7.67 -35.68
CA PHE A 90 3.28 8.66 -34.65
C PHE A 90 2.62 8.30 -33.31
N CYS A 91 1.32 7.99 -33.32
CA CYS A 91 0.58 7.59 -32.12
C CYS A 91 1.17 6.31 -31.49
N GLN A 92 1.58 5.33 -32.29
CA GLN A 92 2.25 4.12 -31.80
C GLN A 92 3.52 4.44 -31.00
N ARG A 93 4.36 5.36 -31.49
CA ARG A 93 5.56 5.82 -30.75
C ARG A 93 5.19 6.54 -29.46
N VAL A 94 4.18 7.42 -29.50
CA VAL A 94 3.67 8.13 -28.31
C VAL A 94 3.20 7.14 -27.25
N TYR A 95 2.39 6.14 -27.64
CA TYR A 95 1.87 5.13 -26.73
C TYR A 95 2.97 4.25 -26.15
N SER A 96 3.93 3.82 -26.98
CA SER A 96 5.11 3.07 -26.54
C SER A 96 5.91 3.82 -25.48
N GLN A 97 6.15 5.13 -25.66
CA GLN A 97 6.86 5.93 -24.66
C GLN A 97 6.02 6.20 -23.42
N ALA A 98 4.72 6.47 -23.57
CA ALA A 98 3.82 6.68 -22.44
C ALA A 98 3.75 5.42 -21.53
N SER A 99 3.73 4.22 -22.11
CA SER A 99 3.72 2.96 -21.35
C SER A 99 5.00 2.68 -20.57
N LYS A 100 6.12 3.37 -20.86
CA LYS A 100 7.39 3.26 -20.10
C LYS A 100 7.41 4.13 -18.84
N ILE A 101 6.48 5.08 -18.70
CA ILE A 101 6.41 5.93 -17.51
C ILE A 101 5.96 5.07 -16.34
N ALA A 102 6.73 5.01 -15.26
CA ALA A 102 6.39 4.22 -14.08
C ALA A 102 5.06 4.65 -13.44
N ALA A 103 4.31 3.71 -12.88
CA ALA A 103 3.11 4.01 -12.10
C ALA A 103 3.45 4.97 -10.94
N GLY A 104 2.57 5.94 -10.69
CA GLY A 104 2.75 6.96 -9.64
C GLY A 104 3.73 8.08 -10.00
N SER A 105 4.44 7.95 -11.12
CA SER A 105 5.28 9.00 -11.70
C SER A 105 4.55 9.76 -12.80
N THR A 106 4.92 11.01 -13.02
CA THR A 106 4.34 11.85 -14.07
C THR A 106 5.43 12.55 -14.87
N VAL A 107 5.17 12.78 -16.16
CA VAL A 107 6.03 13.57 -17.05
C VAL A 107 5.20 14.62 -17.77
N SER A 108 5.82 15.70 -18.23
CA SER A 108 5.14 16.72 -19.02
C SER A 108 4.99 16.32 -20.49
N TYR A 109 4.02 16.91 -21.20
CA TYR A 109 3.89 16.74 -22.65
C TYR A 109 5.18 17.06 -23.40
N GLY A 110 5.90 18.11 -22.98
CA GLY A 110 7.19 18.49 -23.58
C GLY A 110 8.31 17.51 -23.27
N GLN A 111 8.35 16.95 -22.06
CA GLN A 111 9.30 15.88 -21.73
C GLN A 111 9.06 14.63 -22.58
N LEU A 112 7.79 14.23 -22.75
CA LEU A 112 7.44 13.10 -23.62
C LEU A 112 7.79 13.38 -25.09
N ALA A 113 7.54 14.60 -25.58
CA ALA A 113 7.93 15.03 -26.92
C ALA A 113 9.46 14.96 -27.13
N LYS A 114 10.24 15.36 -26.13
CA LYS A 114 11.70 15.24 -26.14
C LYS A 114 12.17 13.77 -26.18
N LEU A 115 11.54 12.89 -25.40
CA LEU A 115 11.81 11.44 -25.41
C LEU A 115 11.50 10.77 -26.76
N LEU A 116 10.59 11.36 -27.55
CA LEU A 116 10.25 10.92 -28.90
C LEU A 116 11.21 11.44 -29.98
N GLY A 117 12.20 12.28 -29.61
CA GLY A 117 13.08 12.97 -30.57
C GLY A 117 12.36 14.08 -31.33
N SER A 118 11.23 14.60 -30.82
CA SER A 118 10.42 15.63 -31.48
C SER A 118 10.00 16.72 -30.47
N PRO A 119 10.94 17.52 -29.94
CA PRO A 119 10.72 18.40 -28.79
C PRO A 119 9.63 19.47 -29.00
N ASN A 120 9.37 19.85 -30.25
CA ASN A 120 8.36 20.86 -30.59
C ASN A 120 6.95 20.27 -30.84
N SER A 121 6.76 18.97 -30.59
CA SER A 121 5.52 18.25 -30.92
C SER A 121 4.57 18.07 -29.72
N SER A 122 4.70 18.84 -28.64
CA SER A 122 3.87 18.73 -27.43
C SER A 122 2.36 18.73 -27.71
N ARG A 123 1.89 19.57 -28.64
CA ARG A 123 0.47 19.63 -29.04
C ARG A 123 0.03 18.35 -29.76
N ALA A 124 0.86 17.83 -30.67
CA ALA A 124 0.60 16.58 -31.38
C ALA A 124 0.61 15.37 -30.43
N VAL A 125 1.52 15.35 -29.45
CA VAL A 125 1.51 14.36 -28.36
C VAL A 125 0.20 14.43 -27.57
N GLY A 126 -0.27 15.63 -27.24
CA GLY A 126 -1.56 15.84 -26.59
C GLY A 126 -2.74 15.28 -27.39
N GLN A 127 -2.78 15.55 -28.70
CA GLN A 127 -3.81 15.01 -29.60
C GLN A 127 -3.75 13.48 -29.71
N ALA A 128 -2.54 12.91 -29.85
CA ALA A 128 -2.35 11.47 -29.89
C ALA A 128 -2.84 10.77 -28.62
N LEU A 129 -2.52 11.33 -27.44
CA LEU A 129 -2.98 10.81 -26.14
C LEU A 129 -4.48 11.01 -25.93
N GLY A 130 -5.07 12.08 -26.47
CA GLY A 130 -6.52 12.31 -26.46
C GLY A 130 -7.30 11.30 -27.31
N ALA A 131 -6.66 10.77 -28.36
CA ALA A 131 -7.20 9.74 -29.24
C ALA A 131 -6.83 8.30 -28.81
N ASN A 132 -6.25 8.12 -27.62
CA ASN A 132 -5.81 6.83 -27.12
C ASN A 132 -6.99 5.84 -26.96
N PRO A 133 -7.05 4.75 -27.75
CA PRO A 133 -8.13 3.76 -27.60
C PRO A 133 -7.87 2.78 -26.46
N PHE A 134 -6.70 2.85 -25.81
CA PHE A 134 -6.27 1.95 -24.74
C PHE A 134 -6.03 2.69 -23.43
N PRO A 135 -6.94 3.55 -22.92
CA PRO A 135 -6.75 4.13 -21.60
C PRO A 135 -6.53 3.02 -20.56
N LEU A 136 -5.84 3.34 -19.46
CA LEU A 136 -5.41 2.39 -18.42
C LEU A 136 -4.26 1.45 -18.81
N ILE A 137 -4.21 0.98 -20.06
CA ILE A 137 -3.08 0.17 -20.57
C ILE A 137 -1.96 1.10 -21.09
N VAL A 138 -2.34 2.09 -21.89
CA VAL A 138 -1.51 3.23 -22.25
C VAL A 138 -1.87 4.36 -21.27
N PRO A 139 -1.00 4.69 -20.30
CA PRO A 139 -1.35 5.49 -19.14
C PRO A 139 -1.32 6.99 -19.44
N CYS A 140 -2.23 7.45 -20.30
CA CYS A 140 -2.30 8.85 -20.72
C CYS A 140 -2.54 9.82 -19.55
N HIS A 141 -3.07 9.34 -18.42
CA HIS A 141 -3.25 10.13 -17.20
C HIS A 141 -1.92 10.54 -16.53
N ARG A 142 -0.81 9.83 -16.78
CA ARG A 142 0.53 10.17 -16.23
C ARG A 142 1.19 11.38 -16.90
N ILE A 143 0.59 11.91 -17.98
CA ILE A 143 1.13 13.05 -18.73
C ILE A 143 0.42 14.33 -18.29
N VAL A 144 1.21 15.30 -17.81
CA VAL A 144 0.73 16.54 -17.16
C VAL A 144 1.30 17.79 -17.84
N ALA A 145 0.86 18.98 -17.39
CA ALA A 145 1.44 20.24 -17.84
C ALA A 145 2.88 20.42 -17.33
N ALA A 146 3.63 21.36 -17.91
CA ALA A 146 5.04 21.58 -17.53
C ALA A 146 5.24 21.96 -16.05
N ASN A 147 4.27 22.64 -15.46
CA ASN A 147 4.25 23.01 -14.04
C ASN A 147 3.69 21.91 -13.11
N GLY A 148 3.35 20.73 -13.66
CA GLY A 148 2.75 19.63 -12.90
C GLY A 148 1.22 19.67 -12.82
N ASP A 149 0.56 20.71 -13.33
CA ASP A 149 -0.90 20.80 -13.28
C ASP A 149 -1.58 19.74 -14.15
N LEU A 150 -2.73 19.29 -13.67
CA LEU A 150 -3.63 18.45 -14.45
C LEU A 150 -4.36 19.30 -15.48
N ARG A 151 -4.15 19.00 -16.76
CA ARG A 151 -4.91 19.57 -17.89
C ARG A 151 -5.42 18.45 -18.77
N GLY A 152 -6.62 18.64 -19.32
CA GLY A 152 -7.28 17.80 -20.32
C GLY A 152 -7.37 16.30 -19.99
N PHE A 153 -8.58 15.73 -20.04
CA PHE A 153 -8.74 14.28 -20.04
C PHE A 153 -10.02 13.92 -20.79
N SER A 154 -9.88 13.24 -21.93
CA SER A 154 -10.99 12.95 -22.84
C SER A 154 -11.96 11.87 -22.31
N ALA A 155 -11.60 11.19 -21.23
CA ALA A 155 -12.44 10.15 -20.64
C ALA A 155 -13.65 10.74 -19.88
N PRO A 156 -14.75 9.97 -19.75
CA PRO A 156 -15.84 10.30 -18.82
C PRO A 156 -15.31 10.61 -17.42
N GLY A 157 -15.79 11.70 -16.81
CA GLY A 157 -15.26 12.21 -15.53
C GLY A 157 -14.05 13.15 -15.65
N GLY A 158 -13.43 13.29 -16.82
CA GLY A 158 -12.45 14.34 -17.09
C GLY A 158 -11.33 14.43 -16.05
N LEU A 159 -11.05 15.64 -15.56
CA LEU A 159 -9.94 15.88 -14.64
C LEU A 159 -10.08 15.17 -13.28
N SER A 160 -11.29 14.91 -12.80
CA SER A 160 -11.48 14.21 -11.52
C SER A 160 -11.03 12.75 -11.63
N LEU A 161 -11.37 12.08 -12.74
CA LEU A 161 -10.89 10.73 -13.03
C LEU A 161 -9.36 10.71 -13.21
N LYS A 162 -8.79 11.67 -13.94
CA LYS A 162 -7.33 11.78 -14.10
C LYS A 162 -6.62 11.91 -12.75
N ARG A 163 -7.15 12.74 -11.85
CA ARG A 163 -6.65 12.90 -10.48
C ARG A 163 -6.72 11.59 -9.70
N TYR A 164 -7.88 10.95 -9.72
CA TYR A 164 -8.10 9.66 -9.07
C TYR A 164 -7.07 8.61 -9.53
N LEU A 165 -6.84 8.46 -10.84
CA LEU A 165 -5.88 7.48 -11.36
C LEU A 165 -4.45 7.73 -10.86
N ILE A 166 -4.01 9.00 -10.82
CA ILE A 166 -2.70 9.37 -10.29
C ILE A 166 -2.62 9.08 -8.79
N GLU A 167 -3.67 9.43 -8.04
CA GLU A 167 -3.73 9.20 -6.60
C GLU A 167 -3.69 7.71 -6.27
N VAL A 168 -4.49 6.89 -6.96
CA VAL A 168 -4.53 5.43 -6.81
C VAL A 168 -3.20 4.79 -7.18
N GLU A 169 -2.48 5.33 -8.16
CA GLU A 169 -1.14 4.84 -8.49
C GLU A 169 -0.07 5.26 -7.49
N LYS A 170 -0.25 6.40 -6.84
CA LYS A 170 0.59 6.85 -5.71
C LYS A 170 0.20 6.17 -4.40
N MET A 171 -0.99 5.58 -4.33
CA MET A 171 -1.37 4.75 -3.20
C MET A 171 -0.48 3.51 -3.17
N PRO A 172 0.01 3.11 -2.00
CA PRO A 172 0.77 1.87 -1.87
C PRO A 172 -0.10 0.70 -2.35
N HIS A 173 0.24 0.17 -3.52
CA HIS A 173 -0.44 -0.92 -4.19
C HIS A 173 -0.54 -2.14 -3.26
N LYS A 174 -1.73 -2.67 -2.93
CA LYS A 174 -1.87 -3.95 -2.20
C LYS A 174 -1.05 -5.06 -2.89
N GLY A 175 0.17 -5.30 -2.41
CA GLY A 175 1.17 -6.23 -2.97
C GLY A 175 2.60 -5.66 -2.92
N HIS A 176 2.77 -4.33 -2.83
CA HIS A 176 3.72 -3.75 -1.89
C HIS A 176 2.92 -3.52 -0.63
N LEU A 177 3.22 -4.21 0.46
CA LEU A 177 2.43 -4.16 1.69
C LEU A 177 2.53 -2.79 2.43
N GLY A 178 2.82 -1.72 1.70
CA GLY A 178 3.21 -0.38 2.15
C GLY A 178 4.72 -0.22 2.34
N PHE A 179 5.46 -1.32 2.42
CA PHE A 179 6.88 -1.33 2.76
C PHE A 179 7.77 -0.78 1.62
N PRO A 180 8.92 -0.16 1.92
CA PRO A 180 9.92 0.26 0.93
C PRO A 180 10.72 -0.90 0.31
N TYR A 181 10.32 -2.15 0.58
CA TYR A 181 10.91 -3.38 0.07
C TYR A 181 9.79 -4.42 -0.21
N ASP A 182 10.06 -5.42 -1.05
CA ASP A 182 9.13 -6.54 -1.30
C ASP A 182 9.29 -7.63 -0.23
N PRO A 183 8.30 -7.87 0.64
CA PRO A 183 8.41 -8.89 1.68
C PRO A 183 8.55 -10.32 1.15
N ARG A 184 8.11 -10.61 -0.09
CA ARG A 184 8.28 -11.94 -0.70
C ARG A 184 9.73 -12.20 -1.05
N LYS A 185 10.40 -11.24 -1.68
CA LYS A 185 11.85 -11.32 -1.95
C LYS A 185 12.67 -11.45 -0.67
N ALA A 186 12.22 -10.77 0.39
CA ALA A 186 12.82 -10.93 1.71
C ALA A 186 12.61 -12.35 2.27
N ALA A 187 11.42 -12.95 2.10
CA ALA A 187 11.17 -14.34 2.48
C ALA A 187 12.03 -15.32 1.66
N ASP A 188 12.19 -15.10 0.36
CA ASP A 188 13.08 -15.91 -0.49
C ASP A 188 14.53 -15.85 0.01
N TYR A 189 15.02 -14.65 0.32
CA TYR A 189 16.34 -14.46 0.91
C TYR A 189 16.47 -15.20 2.25
N LEU A 190 15.51 -15.03 3.15
CA LEU A 190 15.51 -15.68 4.47
C LEU A 190 15.51 -17.21 4.35
N SER A 191 14.80 -17.76 3.38
CA SER A 191 14.77 -19.20 3.09
C SER A 191 16.14 -19.73 2.64
N ALA A 192 16.92 -18.90 1.93
CA ALA A 192 18.25 -19.28 1.45
C ALA A 192 19.33 -19.24 2.54
N VAL A 193 19.18 -18.37 3.55
CA VAL A 193 20.23 -18.14 4.58
C VAL A 193 20.01 -18.90 5.89
N ASP A 194 18.79 -19.37 6.17
CA ASP A 194 18.44 -20.09 7.39
C ASP A 194 17.48 -21.27 7.10
N PRO A 195 17.95 -22.53 7.17
CA PRO A 195 17.13 -23.71 6.91
C PRO A 195 15.89 -23.85 7.81
N ASP A 196 15.97 -23.42 9.07
CA ASP A 196 14.82 -23.51 9.98
C ASP A 196 13.79 -22.42 9.67
N MET A 197 14.25 -21.23 9.26
CA MET A 197 13.38 -20.22 8.69
C MET A 197 12.73 -20.67 7.37
N ALA A 198 13.45 -21.40 6.51
CA ALA A 198 12.88 -21.96 5.28
C ALA A 198 11.69 -22.89 5.57
N LYS A 199 11.83 -23.79 6.56
CA LYS A 199 10.73 -24.64 7.04
C LYS A 199 9.58 -23.82 7.61
N ALA A 200 9.89 -22.76 8.36
CA ALA A 200 8.88 -21.85 8.91
C ALA A 200 8.06 -21.17 7.79
N ILE A 201 8.74 -20.70 6.74
CA ILE A 201 8.14 -20.04 5.59
C ILE A 201 7.20 -20.99 4.85
N VAL A 202 7.61 -22.25 4.62
CA VAL A 202 6.74 -23.27 4.01
C VAL A 202 5.49 -23.52 4.84
N ARG A 203 5.61 -23.59 6.18
CA ARG A 203 4.45 -23.81 7.08
C ARG A 203 3.50 -22.62 7.14
N VAL A 204 4.03 -21.40 7.18
CA VAL A 204 3.23 -20.16 7.34
C VAL A 204 2.65 -19.69 6.01
N GLY A 205 3.38 -19.86 4.90
CA GLY A 205 3.01 -19.37 3.58
C GLY A 205 3.49 -17.94 3.30
N GLU A 206 2.88 -17.31 2.28
CA GLU A 206 3.30 -16.00 1.79
C GLU A 206 3.17 -14.89 2.86
N PRO A 207 4.12 -13.93 2.89
CA PRO A 207 4.09 -12.84 3.86
C PRO A 207 2.92 -11.90 3.60
N SER A 208 2.13 -11.61 4.64
CA SER A 208 0.94 -10.75 4.59
C SER A 208 0.99 -9.57 5.57
N MET A 209 2.20 -9.11 5.93
CA MET A 209 2.42 -7.90 6.72
C MET A 209 1.68 -6.69 6.12
N THR A 210 1.32 -5.68 6.92
CA THR A 210 0.78 -4.42 6.36
C THR A 210 1.34 -3.23 7.12
N LEU A 211 1.65 -2.15 6.40
CA LEU A 211 1.88 -0.87 7.06
C LEU A 211 0.58 -0.31 7.60
N ARG A 212 0.65 0.14 8.85
CA ARG A 212 -0.41 0.86 9.51
C ARG A 212 -0.49 2.28 8.94
N LYS A 213 -1.72 2.72 8.65
CA LYS A 213 -2.03 3.97 7.94
C LYS A 213 -2.52 5.07 8.88
N GLU A 214 -2.02 5.15 10.10
CA GLU A 214 -2.40 6.22 11.03
C GLU A 214 -2.10 7.61 10.45
N SER A 215 -2.89 8.61 10.83
CA SER A 215 -2.77 9.98 10.32
C SER A 215 -1.46 10.65 10.73
N THR A 216 -0.97 10.41 11.95
CA THR A 216 0.22 11.08 12.50
C THR A 216 1.09 10.14 13.35
N VAL A 217 2.35 10.55 13.60
CA VAL A 217 3.26 9.88 14.55
C VAL A 217 2.65 9.90 15.95
N TYR A 218 2.17 11.07 16.38
CA TYR A 218 1.46 11.26 17.64
C TYR A 218 0.33 10.24 17.82
N PHE A 219 -0.58 10.13 16.85
CA PHE A 219 -1.70 9.19 16.90
C PHE A 219 -1.22 7.73 17.03
N SER A 220 -0.15 7.38 16.32
CA SER A 220 0.45 6.03 16.37
C SER A 220 1.00 5.72 17.77
N LEU A 221 1.68 6.69 18.38
CA LEU A 221 2.27 6.55 19.72
C LEU A 221 1.21 6.56 20.82
N VAL A 222 0.17 7.40 20.74
CA VAL A 222 -0.97 7.35 21.67
C VAL A 222 -1.64 5.98 21.63
N LYS A 223 -1.92 5.46 20.43
CA LYS A 223 -2.52 4.14 20.27
C LYS A 223 -1.63 3.03 20.85
N ALA A 224 -0.31 3.15 20.69
CA ALA A 224 0.65 2.21 21.29
C ALA A 224 0.59 2.25 22.83
N ILE A 225 0.68 3.44 23.44
CA ILE A 225 0.59 3.63 24.90
C ILE A 225 -0.75 3.08 25.44
N VAL A 226 -1.86 3.41 24.78
CA VAL A 226 -3.20 2.93 25.19
C VAL A 226 -3.27 1.40 25.14
N SER A 227 -2.63 0.76 24.16
CA SER A 227 -2.69 -0.70 23.96
C SER A 227 -1.80 -1.52 24.89
N GLN A 228 -0.82 -0.90 25.57
CA GLN A 228 0.11 -1.61 26.45
C GLN A 228 -0.63 -2.41 27.54
N GLN A 229 -0.17 -3.65 27.76
CA GLN A 229 -0.67 -4.57 28.80
C GLN A 229 -2.18 -4.85 28.75
N LEU A 230 -2.78 -4.81 27.56
CA LEU A 230 -4.20 -5.07 27.34
C LEU A 230 -4.42 -6.11 26.24
N SER A 231 -5.60 -6.76 26.28
CA SER A 231 -6.08 -7.51 25.12
C SER A 231 -6.41 -6.56 23.96
N VAL A 232 -6.37 -7.07 22.73
CA VAL A 232 -6.70 -6.29 21.51
C VAL A 232 -8.09 -5.67 21.61
N LYS A 233 -9.09 -6.42 22.12
CA LYS A 233 -10.47 -5.96 22.29
C LYS A 233 -10.58 -4.83 23.32
N ALA A 234 -9.89 -4.96 24.46
CA ALA A 234 -9.90 -3.93 25.50
C ALA A 234 -9.21 -2.65 25.04
N ALA A 235 -8.05 -2.77 24.40
CA ALA A 235 -7.32 -1.65 23.81
C ALA A 235 -8.17 -0.89 22.77
N ALA A 236 -8.83 -1.62 21.87
CA ALA A 236 -9.71 -1.03 20.86
C ALA A 236 -10.88 -0.27 21.50
N ALA A 237 -11.53 -0.83 22.52
CA ALA A 237 -12.66 -0.18 23.19
C ALA A 237 -12.25 1.11 23.93
N ILE A 238 -11.11 1.11 24.63
CA ILE A 238 -10.59 2.31 25.30
C ILE A 238 -10.21 3.37 24.27
N PHE A 239 -9.52 2.97 23.21
CA PHE A 239 -9.08 3.89 22.17
C PHE A 239 -10.26 4.51 21.42
N GLN A 240 -11.31 3.73 21.12
CA GLN A 240 -12.52 4.26 20.49
C GLN A 240 -13.20 5.31 21.36
N ARG A 241 -13.45 5.01 22.65
CA ARG A 241 -14.03 5.99 23.59
C ARG A 241 -13.21 7.27 23.69
N LEU A 242 -11.88 7.15 23.65
CA LEU A 242 -10.99 8.30 23.61
C LEU A 242 -11.18 9.12 22.32
N CYS A 243 -11.26 8.47 21.15
CA CYS A 243 -11.54 9.17 19.89
C CYS A 243 -12.91 9.84 19.87
N ASP A 244 -13.94 9.19 20.42
CA ASP A 244 -15.31 9.71 20.49
C ASP A 244 -15.38 11.04 21.26
N LYS A 245 -14.52 11.24 22.28
CA LYS A 245 -14.40 12.53 22.98
C LYS A 245 -13.98 13.70 22.09
N PHE A 246 -13.34 13.41 20.96
CA PHE A 246 -12.78 14.41 20.05
C PHE A 246 -13.48 14.45 18.69
N GLU A 247 -14.53 13.65 18.47
CA GLU A 247 -15.16 13.48 17.15
C GLU A 247 -15.67 14.81 16.56
N LEU A 248 -16.18 15.69 17.42
CA LEU A 248 -16.71 17.01 17.03
C LEU A 248 -15.66 18.12 17.02
N LEU A 249 -14.43 17.84 17.48
CA LEU A 249 -13.37 18.84 17.57
C LEU A 249 -12.54 18.90 16.28
N PRO A 250 -12.17 20.11 15.80
CA PRO A 250 -11.23 20.25 14.71
C PRO A 250 -9.94 19.44 14.99
N LYS A 251 -9.49 18.69 13.98
CA LYS A 251 -8.31 17.78 14.02
C LYS A 251 -8.45 16.52 14.89
N GLY A 252 -9.62 16.26 15.50
CA GLY A 252 -9.88 15.03 16.26
C GLY A 252 -8.89 14.81 17.41
N LEU A 253 -8.41 13.57 17.58
CA LEU A 253 -7.37 13.24 18.56
C LEU A 253 -6.04 13.92 18.20
N SER A 254 -5.76 15.05 18.82
CA SER A 254 -4.53 15.84 18.71
C SER A 254 -3.92 16.09 20.08
N ALA A 255 -2.63 16.49 20.14
CA ALA A 255 -1.96 16.82 21.41
C ALA A 255 -2.69 17.94 22.17
N GLN A 256 -3.12 18.99 21.46
CA GLN A 256 -3.87 20.10 22.05
C GLN A 256 -5.21 19.65 22.63
N ASN A 257 -5.98 18.86 21.87
CA ASN A 257 -7.29 18.39 22.31
C ASN A 257 -7.15 17.38 23.46
N PHE A 258 -6.11 16.55 23.46
CA PHE A 258 -5.88 15.63 24.58
C PHE A 258 -5.62 16.38 25.90
N LEU A 259 -4.78 17.43 25.86
CA LEU A 259 -4.47 18.24 27.04
C LEU A 259 -5.63 19.14 27.50
N SER A 260 -6.68 19.33 26.68
CA SER A 260 -7.86 20.09 27.10
C SER A 260 -8.85 19.27 27.94
N LEU A 261 -8.72 17.94 27.99
CA LEU A 261 -9.57 17.11 28.85
C LEU A 261 -9.00 17.00 30.26
N SER A 262 -9.89 16.96 31.24
CA SER A 262 -9.53 16.69 32.63
C SER A 262 -9.08 15.23 32.81
N HIS A 263 -8.33 14.98 33.88
CA HIS A 263 -7.93 13.61 34.24
C HIS A 263 -9.14 12.70 34.50
N GLU A 264 -10.24 13.24 35.03
CA GLU A 264 -11.47 12.50 35.27
C GLU A 264 -12.13 12.04 33.97
N GLU A 265 -12.23 12.92 32.96
CA GLU A 265 -12.76 12.58 31.64
C GLU A 265 -11.92 11.51 30.93
N LEU A 266 -10.59 11.61 31.03
CA LEU A 266 -9.67 10.62 30.46
C LEU A 266 -9.78 9.26 31.18
N ARG A 267 -9.95 9.26 32.50
CA ARG A 267 -10.25 8.03 33.26
C ARG A 267 -11.61 7.44 32.88
N GLY A 268 -12.61 8.28 32.60
CA GLY A 268 -13.91 7.87 32.07
C GLY A 268 -13.82 7.13 30.74
N CYS A 269 -12.79 7.40 29.92
CA CYS A 269 -12.51 6.64 28.70
C CYS A 269 -11.88 5.26 28.99
N GLY A 270 -11.40 5.02 30.22
CA GLY A 270 -10.73 3.80 30.65
C GLY A 270 -9.21 3.88 30.64
N LEU A 271 -8.61 5.08 30.55
CA LEU A 271 -7.16 5.23 30.69
C LEU A 271 -6.74 5.12 32.15
N SER A 272 -5.68 4.36 32.41
CA SER A 272 -5.01 4.34 33.72
C SER A 272 -4.26 5.64 33.98
N ARG A 273 -3.96 5.94 35.26
CA ARG A 273 -3.16 7.12 35.64
C ARG A 273 -1.81 7.17 34.90
N ASN A 274 -1.11 6.06 34.78
CA ASN A 274 0.19 6.01 34.11
C ASN A 274 0.07 6.26 32.60
N LYS A 275 -1.00 5.77 31.96
CA LYS A 275 -1.27 6.04 30.54
C LYS A 275 -1.62 7.50 30.30
N ILE A 276 -2.39 8.12 31.19
CA ILE A 276 -2.66 9.56 31.14
C ILE A 276 -1.34 10.34 31.21
N LEU A 277 -0.51 10.09 32.22
CA LEU A 277 0.78 10.77 32.36
C LEU A 277 1.69 10.60 31.14
N SER A 278 1.71 9.41 30.54
CA SER A 278 2.52 9.10 29.36
C SER A 278 2.02 9.83 28.11
N VAL A 279 0.70 9.87 27.90
CA VAL A 279 0.12 10.58 26.75
C VAL A 279 0.18 12.10 26.95
N SER A 280 0.08 12.60 28.19
CA SER A 280 0.29 14.01 28.50
C SER A 280 1.72 14.45 28.18
N ASP A 281 2.74 13.73 28.65
CA ASP A 281 4.15 14.00 28.31
C ASP A 281 4.39 13.95 26.79
N LEU A 282 3.84 12.93 26.10
CA LEU A 282 3.88 12.86 24.64
C LEU A 282 3.21 14.09 23.97
N SER A 283 2.10 14.56 24.52
CA SER A 283 1.36 15.71 23.99
C SER A 283 2.16 17.00 24.14
N GLU A 284 2.70 17.25 25.32
CA GLU A 284 3.54 18.41 25.62
C GLU A 284 4.76 18.46 24.70
N ARG A 285 5.49 17.35 24.56
CA ARG A 285 6.64 17.23 23.65
C ARG A 285 6.26 17.36 22.17
N THR A 286 5.05 16.96 21.81
CA THR A 286 4.54 17.14 20.44
C THR A 286 4.28 18.62 20.15
N LEU A 287 3.74 19.37 21.12
CA LEU A 287 3.49 20.80 20.99
C LEU A 287 4.78 21.63 21.04
N SER A 288 5.79 21.20 21.81
CA SER A 288 7.11 21.84 21.83
C SER A 288 7.95 21.58 20.56
N GLY A 289 7.52 20.64 19.72
CA GLY A 289 8.23 20.27 18.49
C GLY A 289 9.38 19.28 18.69
N GLU A 290 9.52 18.71 19.89
CA GLU A 290 10.52 17.67 20.19
C GLU A 290 10.21 16.35 19.48
N ILE A 291 8.92 16.01 19.31
CA ILE A 291 8.52 14.79 18.61
C ILE A 291 8.68 14.96 17.10
N PRO A 292 9.55 14.17 16.43
CA PRO A 292 9.76 14.32 15.00
C PRO A 292 8.51 14.02 14.18
N THR A 293 8.27 14.82 13.13
CA THR A 293 7.21 14.54 12.16
C THR A 293 7.51 13.28 11.36
N LEU A 294 6.50 12.68 10.73
CA LEU A 294 6.70 11.49 9.88
C LEU A 294 7.73 11.73 8.75
N ILE A 295 7.76 12.95 8.20
CA ILE A 295 8.73 13.34 7.17
C ILE A 295 10.15 13.33 7.72
N LYS A 296 10.35 13.84 8.94
CA LYS A 296 11.65 13.84 9.62
C LYS A 296 12.07 12.41 9.98
N LEU A 297 11.17 11.61 10.57
CA LEU A 297 11.45 10.22 10.92
C LEU A 297 11.91 9.38 9.71
N LYS A 298 11.34 9.57 8.52
CA LYS A 298 11.77 8.84 7.31
C LYS A 298 13.25 9.06 6.96
N LYS A 299 13.81 10.21 7.35
CA LYS A 299 15.20 10.60 7.09
C LYS A 299 16.17 10.22 8.21
N MET A 300 15.66 9.90 9.40
CA MET A 300 16.46 9.51 10.55
C MET A 300 16.83 8.02 10.48
N SER A 301 17.99 7.67 11.03
CA SER A 301 18.37 6.29 11.29
C SER A 301 17.51 5.67 12.39
N ASP A 302 17.46 4.34 12.43
CA ASP A 302 16.64 3.62 13.41
C ASP A 302 17.11 3.92 14.86
N ASN A 303 18.42 4.07 15.08
CA ASN A 303 18.99 4.41 16.39
C ASN A 303 18.60 5.81 16.85
N GLU A 304 18.67 6.82 15.96
CA GLU A 304 18.25 8.19 16.31
C GLU A 304 16.76 8.25 16.66
N ILE A 305 15.93 7.46 15.98
CA ILE A 305 14.49 7.39 16.26
C ILE A 305 14.24 6.73 17.63
N ILE A 306 14.95 5.63 17.92
CA ILE A 306 14.88 4.96 19.23
C ILE A 306 15.27 5.96 20.32
N GLU A 307 16.47 6.55 20.24
CA GLU A 307 16.98 7.48 21.24
C GLU A 307 16.03 8.67 21.49
N SER A 308 15.50 9.26 20.41
CA SER A 308 14.58 10.39 20.49
C SER A 308 13.24 10.02 21.12
N LEU A 309 12.61 8.91 20.69
CA LEU A 309 11.27 8.56 21.14
C LEU A 309 11.26 7.89 22.51
N THR A 310 12.36 7.27 22.95
CA THR A 310 12.46 6.71 24.30
C THR A 310 12.59 7.74 25.41
N GLN A 311 12.79 9.02 25.07
CA GLN A 311 12.74 10.11 26.05
C GLN A 311 11.31 10.36 26.57
N VAL A 312 10.30 9.90 25.83
CA VAL A 312 8.89 10.05 26.21
C VAL A 312 8.54 9.02 27.27
N LYS A 313 7.94 9.49 28.37
CA LYS A 313 7.52 8.63 29.48
C LYS A 313 6.56 7.54 28.97
N GLY A 314 6.85 6.29 29.31
CA GLY A 314 6.03 5.14 28.91
C GLY A 314 6.27 4.64 27.48
N ILE A 315 7.19 5.23 26.71
CA ILE A 315 7.65 4.70 25.43
C ILE A 315 9.03 4.04 25.63
N GLY A 316 9.05 2.71 25.59
CA GLY A 316 10.30 1.93 25.58
C GLY A 316 10.74 1.56 24.17
N GLN A 317 11.96 1.02 24.05
CA GLN A 317 12.56 0.58 22.79
C GLN A 317 11.62 -0.31 21.97
N TRP A 318 11.00 -1.32 22.59
CA TRP A 318 10.04 -2.20 21.93
C TRP A 318 8.91 -1.43 21.22
N THR A 319 8.38 -0.37 21.85
CA THR A 319 7.32 0.44 21.25
C THR A 319 7.81 1.15 19.99
N VAL A 320 9.04 1.65 20.02
CA VAL A 320 9.66 2.32 18.88
C VAL A 320 9.95 1.31 17.77
N GLU A 321 10.43 0.10 18.09
CA GLU A 321 10.66 -0.96 17.11
C GLU A 321 9.37 -1.37 16.39
N MET A 322 8.23 -1.44 17.09
CA MET A 322 6.93 -1.66 16.47
C MET A 322 6.54 -0.51 15.52
N LEU A 323 6.88 0.74 15.86
CA LEU A 323 6.69 1.90 14.97
C LEU A 323 7.60 1.77 13.73
N LEU A 324 8.88 1.44 13.91
CA LEU A 324 9.83 1.24 12.81
C LEU A 324 9.34 0.16 11.83
N MET A 325 8.90 -0.98 12.34
CA MET A 325 8.39 -2.09 11.52
C MET A 325 7.07 -1.73 10.84
N PHE A 326 6.05 -1.37 11.61
CA PHE A 326 4.67 -1.34 11.10
C PHE A 326 4.21 0.03 10.64
N ARG A 327 4.90 1.11 10.99
CA ARG A 327 4.57 2.46 10.52
C ARG A 327 5.57 2.99 9.50
N LEU A 328 6.87 2.78 9.72
CA LEU A 328 7.90 3.24 8.80
C LEU A 328 8.28 2.19 7.75
N GLY A 329 8.00 0.91 7.99
CA GLY A 329 8.37 -0.16 7.09
C GLY A 329 9.87 -0.42 7.04
N ARG A 330 10.59 -0.23 8.14
CA ARG A 330 12.03 -0.54 8.20
C ARG A 330 12.24 -2.06 8.03
N PRO A 331 13.14 -2.50 7.12
CA PRO A 331 13.32 -3.93 6.83
C PRO A 331 14.15 -4.67 7.89
N ASP A 332 15.02 -3.97 8.62
CA ASP A 332 16.08 -4.58 9.43
C ASP A 332 15.89 -4.38 10.94
N VAL A 333 14.68 -4.62 11.46
CA VAL A 333 14.37 -4.46 12.89
C VAL A 333 14.13 -5.83 13.53
N LEU A 334 14.73 -6.04 14.71
CA LEU A 334 14.50 -7.23 15.54
C LEU A 334 14.31 -6.81 17.00
N ALA A 335 13.06 -6.83 17.46
CA ALA A 335 12.70 -6.48 18.82
C ALA A 335 13.00 -7.64 19.78
N VAL A 336 14.26 -7.79 20.20
CA VAL A 336 14.71 -8.95 21.00
C VAL A 336 14.01 -9.08 22.35
N ASP A 337 13.43 -8.01 22.86
CA ASP A 337 12.63 -8.01 24.10
C ASP A 337 11.18 -8.49 23.89
N ASP A 338 10.75 -8.68 22.65
CA ASP A 338 9.42 -9.20 22.34
C ASP A 338 9.32 -10.67 22.74
N LEU A 339 8.51 -10.94 23.77
CA LEU A 339 8.22 -12.31 24.23
C LEU A 339 7.65 -13.19 23.10
N GLY A 340 6.83 -12.62 22.22
CA GLY A 340 6.25 -13.35 21.09
C GLY A 340 7.31 -13.84 20.12
N LEU A 341 8.30 -13.01 19.79
CA LEU A 341 9.43 -13.42 18.94
C LEU A 341 10.28 -14.50 19.60
N ARG A 342 10.56 -14.37 20.90
CA ARG A 342 11.35 -15.36 21.65
C ARG A 342 10.67 -16.72 21.76
N LEU A 343 9.34 -16.73 21.95
CA LEU A 343 8.53 -17.95 21.94
C LEU A 343 8.40 -18.53 20.52
N GLY A 344 8.13 -17.70 19.52
CA GLY A 344 8.04 -18.11 18.12
C GLY A 344 9.35 -18.73 17.61
N HIS A 345 10.49 -18.16 17.99
CA HIS A 345 11.81 -18.72 17.67
C HIS A 345 12.09 -20.03 18.40
N ALA A 346 11.72 -20.15 19.68
CA ALA A 346 11.87 -21.42 20.40
C ALA A 346 11.06 -22.53 19.71
N TYR A 347 9.83 -22.21 19.31
CA TYR A 347 8.96 -23.12 18.56
C TYR A 347 9.53 -23.47 17.17
N MET A 348 10.11 -22.51 16.45
CA MET A 348 10.81 -22.75 15.18
C MET A 348 11.93 -23.80 15.33
N LEU A 349 12.66 -23.75 16.45
CA LEU A 349 13.74 -24.69 16.78
C LEU A 349 13.25 -25.98 17.45
N GLY A 350 11.94 -26.18 17.63
CA GLY A 350 11.38 -27.32 18.35
C GLY A 350 11.73 -27.37 19.85
N LYS A 351 12.07 -26.22 20.45
CA LYS A 351 12.44 -26.12 21.87
C LYS A 351 11.24 -25.72 22.73
N LYS A 352 11.20 -26.22 23.97
CA LYS A 352 10.27 -25.76 25.00
C LYS A 352 10.76 -24.46 25.64
N GLY A 353 9.83 -23.63 26.11
CA GLY A 353 10.14 -22.35 26.76
C GLY A 353 10.40 -21.22 25.76
N GLU A 354 11.07 -20.17 26.22
CA GLU A 354 11.44 -19.00 25.41
C GLU A 354 12.93 -19.02 25.05
N THR A 355 13.28 -18.53 23.87
CA THR A 355 14.69 -18.30 23.51
C THR A 355 15.20 -17.09 24.29
N ASP A 356 16.42 -17.15 24.82
CA ASP A 356 17.06 -15.99 25.45
C ASP A 356 17.46 -14.92 24.42
N ARG A 357 17.60 -13.67 24.87
CA ARG A 357 17.91 -12.52 24.01
C ARG A 357 19.20 -12.67 23.22
N LYS A 358 20.24 -13.25 23.84
CA LYS A 358 21.57 -13.38 23.22
C LYS A 358 21.52 -14.38 22.07
N THR A 359 20.83 -15.50 22.27
CA THR A 359 20.60 -16.50 21.22
C THR A 359 19.76 -15.93 20.09
N LEU A 360 18.64 -15.25 20.38
CA LEU A 360 17.80 -14.65 19.35
C LEU A 360 18.57 -13.61 18.52
N ASN A 361 19.38 -12.77 19.16
CA ASN A 361 20.19 -11.77 18.46
C ASN A 361 21.25 -12.41 17.54
N LYS A 362 21.84 -13.55 17.96
CA LYS A 362 22.81 -14.30 17.14
C LYS A 362 22.15 -14.82 15.86
N TYR A 363 20.98 -15.44 15.95
CA TYR A 363 20.21 -15.86 14.77
C TYR A 363 19.80 -14.66 13.92
N GLY A 364 19.39 -13.57 14.58
CA GLY A 364 19.07 -12.29 13.95
C GLY A 364 20.14 -11.77 12.98
N GLN A 365 21.43 -12.04 13.22
CA GLN A 365 22.49 -11.63 12.32
C GLN A 365 22.41 -12.28 10.94
N LEU A 366 21.93 -13.53 10.85
CA LEU A 366 21.73 -14.24 9.58
C LEU A 366 20.61 -13.61 8.75
N TRP A 367 19.60 -13.07 9.42
CA TRP A 367 18.39 -12.55 8.78
C TRP A 367 18.53 -11.13 8.25
N ARG A 368 19.67 -10.47 8.45
CA ARG A 368 19.92 -9.13 7.87
C ARG A 368 19.96 -9.23 6.35
N PRO A 369 19.39 -8.26 5.60
CA PRO A 369 18.81 -6.99 6.07
C PRO A 369 17.29 -7.05 6.33
N TYR A 370 16.69 -8.24 6.46
CA TYR A 370 15.24 -8.46 6.50
C TYR A 370 14.71 -9.00 7.82
N ARG A 371 15.34 -8.62 8.94
CA ARG A 371 14.94 -9.02 10.29
C ARG A 371 13.47 -8.73 10.62
N SER A 372 12.87 -7.71 10.02
CA SER A 372 11.45 -7.40 10.22
C SER A 372 10.52 -8.47 9.62
N VAL A 373 10.91 -9.08 8.50
CA VAL A 373 10.14 -10.17 7.87
C VAL A 373 10.34 -11.47 8.64
N ALA A 374 11.56 -11.76 9.10
CA ALA A 374 11.82 -12.89 10.00
C ALA A 374 10.96 -12.78 11.27
N SER A 375 10.92 -11.58 11.89
CA SER A 375 10.08 -11.32 13.06
C SER A 375 8.60 -11.61 12.81
N TRP A 376 8.10 -11.27 11.62
CA TRP A 376 6.72 -11.60 11.24
C TRP A 376 6.47 -13.11 11.17
N TYR A 377 7.37 -13.88 10.57
CA TYR A 377 7.26 -15.34 10.54
C TYR A 377 7.29 -15.95 11.94
N LEU A 378 8.12 -15.45 12.84
CA LEU A 378 8.15 -15.92 14.24
C LEU A 378 6.82 -15.70 14.96
N TRP A 379 6.17 -14.53 14.78
CA TRP A 379 4.83 -14.31 15.35
C TRP A 379 3.78 -15.25 14.75
N ARG A 380 3.81 -15.51 13.44
CA ARG A 380 2.87 -16.44 12.80
C ARG A 380 3.07 -17.88 13.26
N LEU A 381 4.32 -18.30 13.45
CA LEU A 381 4.63 -19.60 14.04
C LEU A 381 4.06 -19.75 15.46
N LEU A 382 4.16 -18.70 16.28
CA LEU A 382 3.57 -18.71 17.61
C LEU A 382 2.04 -18.84 17.57
N ASP A 383 1.38 -18.20 16.60
CA ASP A 383 -0.07 -18.33 16.41
C ASP A 383 -0.46 -19.76 16.00
N LEU A 384 0.32 -20.40 15.12
CA LEU A 384 0.13 -21.81 14.74
C LEU A 384 0.31 -22.74 15.95
N SER A 385 1.38 -22.55 16.73
CA SER A 385 1.63 -23.33 17.96
C SER A 385 0.44 -23.27 18.93
N ARG A 386 -0.13 -22.07 19.13
CA ARG A 386 -1.30 -21.88 19.99
C ARG A 386 -2.57 -22.52 19.43
N ALA A 387 -2.71 -22.62 18.11
CA ALA A 387 -3.84 -23.28 17.47
C ALA A 387 -3.73 -24.81 17.63
N GLU A 388 -2.54 -25.38 17.47
CA GLU A 388 -2.27 -26.81 17.65
C GLU A 388 -2.57 -27.26 19.09
N THR A 389 -2.12 -26.51 20.11
CA THR A 389 -2.38 -26.83 21.52
C THR A 389 -3.86 -26.75 21.93
N ARG A 390 -4.70 -26.06 21.16
CA ARG A 390 -6.16 -25.99 21.42
C ARG A 390 -6.93 -27.15 20.80
N GLN A 391 -6.32 -27.91 19.89
CA GLN A 391 -6.92 -29.05 19.19
C GLN A 391 -6.47 -30.39 19.77
N SER A 392 -5.35 -30.41 20.50
CA SER A 392 -4.91 -31.51 21.38
C SER A 392 -5.60 -31.45 22.73
#